data_AF-D7E6J3-F1
#
_entry.id   AF-D7E6J3-F1
#
_cell.length_a   1.000
_cell.length_b   1.000
_cell.length_c   1.000
_cell.angle_alpha   90.00
_cell.angle_beta   90.00
_cell.angle_gamma   90.00
#
_symmetry.space_group_name_H-M   'P 1'
#
loop_
_entity.id
_entity.type
_entity.pdbx_description
1 polymer ?
#
loop_
_entity_poly.entity_id
_entity_poly.type
_entity_poly.pdbx_seq_one_letter_code
_entity_poly.pdbx_strand_id
1 'polypeptide(L)'
;MLLQQVHINRLEINSIEFEDDIVEIPLSPGGEHSFEIAVINYGSPTNVYFSTSDNLKDHITFLEDNPYVRHEEYVPVISHLPIGGEEFVKGEIYVTVGYGSRTSGFSIKIGSEKSANISVEVDVDDHITVDNKFEMNRNSNKGDSGSTAYSIKSSLDVSPRIALLIAGVLIASFMIYFLSTQATGIEYEMGFYPAVILAILFTALIMYLFLKLPINK
;
A
#
# COMPACT_ATOMS: atom_id res chain seq x y z
N MET A 1 -18.61 3.36 -0.09
CA MET A 1 -17.17 3.11 -0.31
C MET A 1 -17.01 3.09 -1.81
N LEU A 2 -16.24 4.03 -2.36
CA LEU A 2 -15.99 4.10 -3.79
C LEU A 2 -14.82 3.16 -4.11
N LEU A 3 -14.96 2.36 -5.17
CA LEU A 3 -13.98 1.37 -5.61
C LEU A 3 -13.88 1.44 -7.13
N GLN A 4 -12.70 1.75 -7.64
CA GLN A 4 -12.39 1.66 -9.06
C GLN A 4 -11.66 0.35 -9.32
N GLN A 5 -12.07 -0.41 -10.35
CA GLN A 5 -11.31 -1.58 -10.78
C GLN A 5 -10.47 -1.28 -12.03
N VAL A 6 -9.24 -1.77 -12.02
CA VAL A 6 -8.30 -1.71 -13.13
C VAL A 6 -7.89 -3.14 -13.45
N HIS A 7 -8.29 -3.63 -14.61
CA HIS A 7 -7.90 -4.94 -15.12
C HIS A 7 -6.65 -4.78 -15.98
N ILE A 8 -5.62 -5.57 -15.70
CA ILE A 8 -4.40 -5.60 -16.51
C ILE A 8 -4.14 -6.99 -17.05
N ASN A 9 -3.62 -7.06 -18.27
CA ASN A 9 -3.34 -8.32 -18.98
C ASN A 9 -4.57 -9.21 -19.24
N ARG A 10 -5.80 -8.66 -19.21
CA ARG A 10 -7.03 -9.45 -19.40
C ARG A 10 -7.29 -9.80 -20.86
N LEU A 11 -7.05 -8.85 -21.77
CA LEU A 11 -7.32 -9.01 -23.20
C LEU A 11 -6.04 -9.31 -23.98
N GLU A 12 -4.97 -8.56 -23.73
CA GLU A 12 -3.67 -8.70 -24.40
C GLU A 12 -2.53 -8.50 -23.39
N ILE A 13 -1.30 -8.83 -23.80
CA ILE A 13 -0.11 -8.56 -22.98
C ILE A 13 0.01 -7.04 -22.78
N ASN A 14 0.12 -6.63 -21.51
CA ASN A 14 0.12 -5.26 -21.03
C ASN A 14 -1.14 -4.47 -21.37
N SER A 15 -2.26 -5.14 -21.65
CA SER A 15 -3.56 -4.46 -21.80
C SER A 15 -3.99 -3.86 -20.46
N ILE A 16 -4.72 -2.73 -20.52
CA ILE A 16 -5.24 -2.01 -19.36
C ILE A 16 -6.71 -1.70 -19.67
N GLU A 17 -7.62 -2.14 -18.81
CA GLU A 17 -9.04 -1.84 -18.89
C GLU A 17 -9.56 -1.31 -17.55
N PHE A 18 -10.55 -0.45 -17.61
CA PHE A 18 -11.21 0.14 -16.45
C PHE A 18 -12.64 -0.40 -16.37
N GLU A 19 -13.14 -0.59 -15.15
CA GLU A 19 -14.56 -0.92 -14.95
C GLU A 19 -15.43 0.29 -15.30
N ASP A 20 -15.14 1.44 -14.68
CA ASP A 20 -15.76 2.71 -15.00
C ASP A 20 -14.79 3.63 -15.76
N ASP A 21 -15.26 4.22 -16.86
CA ASP A 21 -14.51 5.25 -17.62
C ASP A 21 -14.47 6.60 -16.88
N ILE A 22 -15.45 6.84 -16.00
CA ILE A 22 -15.64 8.09 -15.26
C ILE A 22 -15.96 7.77 -13.80
N VAL A 23 -15.09 8.25 -12.91
CA VAL A 23 -15.27 8.17 -11.45
C VAL A 23 -15.72 9.52 -10.90
N GLU A 24 -16.85 9.54 -10.20
CA GLU A 24 -17.39 10.76 -9.59
C GLU A 24 -17.24 10.72 -8.07
N ILE A 25 -16.54 11.72 -7.52
CA ILE A 25 -16.30 11.85 -6.08
C ILE A 25 -17.04 13.11 -5.59
N PRO A 26 -18.20 12.94 -4.94
CA PRO A 26 -18.96 14.06 -4.41
C PRO A 26 -18.26 14.61 -3.16
N LEU A 27 -17.52 15.72 -3.33
CA LEU A 27 -16.84 16.42 -2.24
C LEU A 27 -17.32 17.86 -2.12
N SER A 28 -17.39 18.36 -0.89
CA SER A 28 -17.55 19.79 -0.61
C SER A 28 -16.18 20.44 -0.43
N PRO A 29 -16.03 21.76 -0.65
CA PRO A 29 -14.77 22.46 -0.38
C PRO A 29 -14.31 22.25 1.08
N GLY A 30 -13.04 21.91 1.26
CA GLY A 30 -12.44 21.51 2.53
C GLY A 30 -12.66 20.03 2.89
N GLY A 31 -13.37 19.27 2.07
CA GLY A 31 -13.61 17.85 2.27
C GLY A 31 -12.47 16.97 1.74
N GLU A 32 -12.33 15.82 2.38
CA GLU A 32 -11.43 14.74 1.95
C GLU A 32 -12.23 13.44 1.83
N HIS A 33 -11.90 12.64 0.82
CA HIS A 33 -12.48 11.31 0.64
C HIS A 33 -11.39 10.32 0.26
N SER A 34 -11.32 9.21 1.00
CA SER A 34 -10.45 8.09 0.67
C SER A 34 -11.24 7.02 -0.07
N PHE A 35 -10.66 6.52 -1.15
CA PHE A 35 -11.19 5.43 -1.96
C PHE A 35 -10.06 4.50 -2.38
N GLU A 36 -10.41 3.36 -2.96
CA GLU A 36 -9.44 2.34 -3.38
C GLU A 36 -9.51 2.11 -4.88
N ILE A 37 -8.34 1.85 -5.47
CA ILE A 37 -8.21 1.30 -6.81
C ILE A 37 -7.79 -0.16 -6.66
N ALA A 38 -8.67 -1.10 -7.02
CA ALA A 38 -8.34 -2.51 -7.10
C ALA A 38 -7.71 -2.83 -8.45
N VAL A 39 -6.44 -3.25 -8.45
CA VAL A 39 -5.71 -3.65 -9.64
C VAL A 39 -5.71 -5.17 -9.73
N ILE A 40 -6.36 -5.71 -10.77
CA ILE A 40 -6.50 -7.16 -11.00
C ILE A 40 -5.63 -7.55 -12.19
N ASN A 41 -4.61 -8.37 -11.94
CA ASN A 41 -3.69 -8.89 -12.94
C ASN A 41 -4.04 -10.31 -13.37
N TYR A 42 -4.27 -10.48 -14.67
CA TYR A 42 -4.56 -11.77 -15.31
C TYR A 42 -3.34 -12.42 -15.96
N GLY A 43 -2.17 -11.76 -15.92
CA GLY A 43 -0.94 -12.20 -16.55
C GLY A 43 0.20 -12.39 -15.54
N SER A 44 1.44 -12.27 -16.03
CA SER A 44 2.63 -12.34 -15.17
C SER A 44 2.67 -11.16 -14.19
N PRO A 45 3.18 -11.36 -12.95
CA PRO A 45 3.36 -10.30 -11.99
C PRO A 45 4.10 -9.09 -12.56
N THR A 46 3.62 -7.89 -12.29
CA THR A 46 4.17 -6.66 -12.89
C THR A 46 4.04 -5.46 -11.96
N ASN A 47 4.91 -4.48 -12.17
CA ASN A 47 4.81 -3.18 -11.51
C ASN A 47 3.82 -2.28 -12.22
N VAL A 48 3.03 -1.54 -11.45
CA VAL A 48 2.03 -0.60 -11.95
C VAL A 48 2.34 0.78 -11.42
N TYR A 49 2.40 1.77 -12.31
CA TYR A 49 2.65 3.16 -11.94
C TYR A 49 1.39 4.00 -12.14
N PHE A 50 1.08 4.84 -11.14
CA PHE A 50 -0.04 5.77 -11.18
C PHE A 50 0.46 7.20 -11.36
N SER A 51 -0.25 7.98 -12.15
CA SER A 51 -0.02 9.41 -12.30
C SER A 51 -1.33 10.14 -12.58
N THR A 52 -1.32 11.46 -12.44
CA THR A 52 -2.50 12.31 -12.63
C THR A 52 -2.22 13.37 -13.68
N SER A 53 -3.26 13.84 -14.35
CA SER A 53 -3.20 15.06 -15.15
C SER A 53 -2.88 16.29 -14.30
N ASP A 54 -2.31 17.33 -14.89
CA ASP A 54 -1.91 18.56 -14.17
C ASP A 54 -3.02 19.16 -13.29
N ASN A 55 -4.27 19.12 -13.76
CA ASN A 55 -5.43 19.64 -13.03
C ASN A 55 -5.74 18.90 -11.71
N LEU A 56 -5.24 17.68 -11.53
CA LEU A 56 -5.53 16.82 -10.38
C LEU A 56 -4.34 16.64 -9.45
N LYS A 57 -3.18 17.18 -9.82
CA LYS A 57 -1.93 16.96 -9.10
C LYS A 57 -1.99 17.38 -7.63
N ASP A 58 -2.73 18.45 -7.35
CA ASP A 58 -2.93 19.01 -6.01
C ASP A 58 -4.27 18.58 -5.39
N HIS A 59 -4.93 17.56 -5.94
CA HIS A 59 -6.25 17.09 -5.50
C HIS A 59 -6.30 15.59 -5.22
N ILE A 60 -5.36 14.82 -5.78
CA ILE A 60 -5.28 13.37 -5.67
C ILE A 60 -3.89 12.99 -5.14
N THR A 61 -3.88 12.20 -4.08
CA THR A 61 -2.67 11.60 -3.52
C THR A 61 -2.81 10.08 -3.53
N PHE A 62 -1.86 9.40 -4.17
CA PHE A 62 -1.71 7.94 -4.05
C PHE A 62 -0.91 7.65 -2.79
N LEU A 63 -1.38 6.71 -1.96
CA LEU A 63 -0.67 6.33 -0.74
C LEU A 63 0.40 5.27 -0.97
N GLU A 64 0.35 4.58 -2.10
CA GLU A 64 1.34 3.60 -2.50
C GLU A 64 1.88 3.93 -3.89
N ASP A 65 3.19 4.11 -3.96
CA ASP A 65 3.91 4.34 -5.20
C ASP A 65 4.42 3.00 -5.76
N ASN A 66 4.08 2.71 -7.01
CA ASN A 66 4.59 1.57 -7.77
C ASN A 66 4.32 0.18 -7.14
N PRO A 67 3.05 -0.20 -6.91
CA PRO A 67 2.70 -1.52 -6.40
C PRO A 67 3.13 -2.66 -7.35
N TYR A 68 3.56 -3.78 -6.77
CA TYR A 68 3.90 -5.01 -7.50
C TYR A 68 2.72 -5.99 -7.49
N VAL A 69 1.97 -6.02 -8.59
CA VAL A 69 0.67 -6.72 -8.67
C VAL A 69 0.84 -8.14 -9.18
N ARG A 70 0.60 -9.12 -8.30
CA ARG A 70 0.64 -10.55 -8.65
C ARG A 70 -0.69 -11.09 -9.18
N HIS A 71 -1.77 -10.76 -8.49
CA HIS A 71 -3.12 -11.19 -8.86
C HIS A 71 -4.12 -10.08 -8.60
N GLU A 72 -4.12 -9.55 -7.38
CA GLU A 72 -5.01 -8.47 -6.96
C GLU A 72 -4.29 -7.65 -5.90
N GLU A 73 -4.27 -6.33 -6.07
CA GLU A 73 -3.71 -5.40 -5.09
C GLU A 73 -4.61 -4.17 -4.98
N TYR A 74 -4.68 -3.59 -3.78
CA TYR A 74 -5.53 -2.44 -3.47
C TYR A 74 -4.67 -1.22 -3.21
N VAL A 75 -4.82 -0.21 -4.06
CA VAL A 75 -4.07 1.04 -3.96
C VAL A 75 -4.97 2.10 -3.32
N PRO A 76 -4.67 2.54 -2.09
CA PRO A 76 -5.47 3.56 -1.44
C PRO A 76 -5.15 4.94 -2.03
N VAL A 77 -6.21 5.69 -2.30
CA VAL A 77 -6.15 7.04 -2.89
C VAL A 77 -6.90 8.00 -2.00
N ILE A 78 -6.30 9.17 -1.77
CA ILE A 78 -6.93 10.29 -1.07
C ILE A 78 -7.27 11.35 -2.10
N SER A 79 -8.54 11.70 -2.16
CA SER A 79 -9.03 12.88 -2.87
C SER A 79 -9.31 13.99 -1.88
N HIS A 80 -8.91 15.22 -2.20
CA HIS A 80 -9.19 16.39 -1.37
C HIS A 80 -9.54 17.60 -2.23
N LEU A 81 -10.42 18.45 -1.69
CA LEU A 81 -10.81 19.69 -2.33
C LEU A 81 -10.46 20.86 -1.39
N PRO A 82 -9.54 21.77 -1.76
CA PRO A 82 -9.11 22.85 -0.88
C PRO A 82 -10.21 23.88 -0.62
N ILE A 83 -10.18 24.51 0.57
CA ILE A 83 -11.09 25.59 0.93
C ILE A 83 -10.74 26.83 0.10
N GLY A 84 -11.70 27.36 -0.66
CA GLY A 84 -11.52 28.54 -1.51
C GLY A 84 -10.91 28.26 -2.89
N GLY A 85 -10.77 26.98 -3.27
CA GLY A 85 -10.43 26.56 -4.64
C GLY A 85 -11.67 26.38 -5.53
N GLU A 86 -11.49 25.69 -6.66
CA GLU A 86 -12.59 25.33 -7.55
C GLU A 86 -13.59 24.39 -6.84
N GLU A 87 -14.89 24.64 -7.00
CA GLU A 87 -15.96 23.77 -6.44
C GLU A 87 -16.08 22.44 -7.19
N PHE A 88 -15.42 22.34 -8.35
CA PHE A 88 -15.50 21.21 -9.26
C PHE A 88 -14.25 21.10 -10.11
N VAL A 89 -13.58 19.95 -10.05
CA VAL A 89 -12.33 19.66 -10.76
C VAL A 89 -12.49 18.41 -11.61
N LYS A 90 -11.99 18.47 -12.85
CA LYS A 90 -11.97 17.34 -13.79
C LYS A 90 -10.54 17.06 -14.25
N GLY A 91 -10.21 15.78 -14.38
CA GLY A 91 -8.97 15.35 -15.02
C GLY A 91 -8.92 13.84 -15.20
N GLU A 92 -7.72 13.31 -15.39
CA GLU A 92 -7.51 11.89 -15.63
C GLU A 92 -6.47 11.31 -14.67
N ILE A 93 -6.71 10.07 -14.26
CA ILE A 93 -5.72 9.21 -13.60
C ILE A 93 -5.19 8.25 -14.66
N TYR A 94 -3.88 8.22 -14.82
CA TYR A 94 -3.19 7.33 -15.74
C TYR A 94 -2.55 6.16 -14.99
N VAL A 95 -2.74 4.98 -15.55
CA VAL A 95 -2.12 3.72 -15.15
C VAL A 95 -1.11 3.33 -16.20
N THR A 96 0.11 3.02 -15.77
CA THR A 96 1.22 2.62 -16.64
C THR A 96 1.74 1.25 -16.23
N VAL A 97 1.86 0.32 -17.19
CA VAL A 97 2.30 -1.06 -16.95
C VAL A 97 3.36 -1.52 -17.95
N GLY A 98 3.91 -2.71 -17.73
CA GLY A 98 4.85 -3.34 -18.66
C GLY A 98 6.14 -2.56 -18.82
N TYR A 99 6.72 -2.11 -17.69
CA TYR A 99 7.93 -1.26 -17.66
C TYR A 99 7.80 0.05 -18.43
N GLY A 100 6.59 0.64 -18.47
CA GLY A 100 6.35 1.89 -19.18
C GLY A 100 5.97 1.73 -20.65
N SER A 101 5.74 0.51 -21.13
CA SER A 101 5.39 0.25 -22.53
C SER A 101 3.93 0.59 -22.87
N ARG A 102 3.04 0.61 -21.87
CA ARG A 102 1.62 0.90 -22.04
C ARG A 102 1.13 1.82 -20.94
N THR A 103 0.37 2.83 -21.33
CA THR A 103 -0.31 3.77 -20.44
C THR A 103 -1.74 3.93 -20.92
N SER A 104 -2.69 3.91 -19.99
CA SER A 104 -4.10 4.19 -20.23
C SER A 104 -4.66 4.96 -19.04
N GLY A 105 -5.73 5.73 -19.21
CA GLY A 105 -6.30 6.51 -18.12
C GLY A 105 -7.82 6.52 -18.12
N PHE A 106 -8.38 6.82 -16.95
CA PHE A 106 -9.81 7.03 -16.73
C PHE A 106 -10.06 8.44 -16.19
N SER A 107 -11.24 8.98 -16.49
CA SER A 107 -11.63 10.31 -16.06
C SER A 107 -12.09 10.31 -14.61
N ILE A 108 -11.75 11.37 -13.88
CA ILE A 108 -12.22 11.59 -12.51
C ILE A 108 -12.81 13.00 -12.39
N LYS A 109 -13.96 13.08 -11.73
CA LYS A 109 -14.65 14.33 -11.41
C LYS A 109 -14.76 14.45 -9.91
N ILE A 110 -14.26 15.55 -9.36
CA ILE A 110 -14.27 15.82 -7.93
C ILE A 110 -15.14 17.05 -7.70
N GLY A 111 -16.10 16.92 -6.78
CA GLY A 111 -16.98 18.02 -6.40
C GLY A 111 -18.36 17.96 -7.06
N SER A 112 -19.13 19.04 -6.88
CA SER A 112 -20.48 19.14 -7.42
C SER A 112 -20.47 20.04 -8.64
N GLU A 113 -20.87 19.52 -9.80
CA GLU A 113 -21.07 20.35 -10.99
C GLU A 113 -22.22 21.32 -10.69
N LYS A 114 -21.90 22.61 -10.57
CA LYS A 114 -22.90 23.65 -10.33
C LYS A 114 -23.79 23.71 -11.57
N SER A 115 -24.90 22.99 -11.52
CA SER A 115 -25.88 22.94 -12.59
C SER A 115 -26.33 24.37 -12.89
N ALA A 116 -25.97 24.87 -14.07
CA ALA A 116 -26.52 26.13 -14.56
C ALA A 116 -28.02 25.92 -14.78
N ASN A 117 -28.82 26.64 -13.98
CA ASN A 117 -30.29 26.75 -13.98
C ASN A 117 -31.09 25.61 -13.34
N ILE A 118 -31.27 25.70 -12.02
CA ILE A 118 -32.62 25.57 -11.43
C ILE A 118 -32.81 26.73 -10.45
N SER A 119 -33.58 27.74 -10.87
CA SER A 119 -34.25 28.67 -9.98
C SER A 119 -35.33 27.89 -9.22
N VAL A 120 -35.06 27.52 -7.97
CA VAL A 120 -36.11 27.14 -7.02
C VAL A 120 -36.28 28.29 -6.05
N GLU A 121 -37.53 28.76 -5.98
CA GLU A 121 -38.04 29.79 -5.09
C GLU A 121 -37.54 29.66 -3.66
N VAL A 122 -37.20 30.82 -3.11
CA VAL A 122 -37.00 31.05 -1.68
C VAL A 122 -38.35 30.82 -0.98
N ASP A 123 -38.46 29.75 -0.20
CA ASP A 123 -39.50 29.65 0.83
C ASP A 123 -38.89 30.12 2.16
N VAL A 124 -39.34 31.29 2.59
CA VAL A 124 -38.96 31.90 3.87
C VAL A 124 -39.85 31.28 4.94
N ASP A 125 -39.31 30.41 5.77
CA ASP A 125 -39.99 30.02 7.02
C ASP A 125 -39.29 30.67 8.23
N ASP A 126 -39.93 31.74 8.71
CA ASP A 126 -39.60 32.47 9.92
C ASP A 126 -40.23 31.77 11.13
N HIS A 127 -39.54 30.88 11.84
CA HIS A 127 -39.92 30.51 13.22
C HIS A 127 -38.76 30.12 14.15
N ILE A 128 -38.28 31.14 14.88
CA ILE A 128 -38.15 31.26 16.35
C ILE A 128 -37.41 30.16 17.17
N THR A 129 -36.35 30.63 17.82
CA THR A 129 -35.60 30.18 19.02
C THR A 129 -36.29 29.26 20.05
N VAL A 130 -35.54 28.24 20.52
CA VAL A 130 -35.53 27.82 21.94
C VAL A 130 -34.11 27.44 22.36
N ASP A 131 -33.57 28.22 23.31
CA ASP A 131 -32.40 27.91 24.12
C ASP A 131 -32.61 26.62 24.94
N ASN A 132 -31.57 25.78 25.07
CA ASN A 132 -31.34 25.11 26.35
C ASN A 132 -29.88 24.75 26.57
N LYS A 133 -29.29 25.43 27.54
CA LYS A 133 -28.04 25.09 28.21
C LYS A 133 -28.21 23.77 28.96
N PHE A 134 -27.26 22.86 28.82
CA PHE A 134 -26.93 21.91 29.88
C PHE A 134 -25.41 21.87 30.05
N GLU A 135 -24.95 22.42 31.18
CA GLU A 135 -23.60 22.24 31.70
C GLU A 135 -23.54 21.04 32.67
N MET A 136 -22.35 20.43 32.65
CA MET A 136 -21.67 19.64 33.69
C MET A 136 -22.20 18.25 34.09
N ASN A 137 -21.34 17.23 33.88
CA ASN A 137 -20.74 16.56 35.04
C ASN A 137 -19.35 15.94 34.73
N ARG A 138 -18.41 16.16 35.66
CA ARG A 138 -17.09 15.55 35.74
C ARG A 138 -17.22 14.08 36.16
N ASN A 139 -16.39 13.20 35.62
CA ASN A 139 -15.64 12.32 36.52
C ASN A 139 -14.35 11.79 35.87
N SER A 140 -13.28 12.01 36.61
CA SER A 140 -11.97 11.40 36.46
C SER A 140 -12.06 9.89 36.67
N ASN A 141 -11.41 9.11 35.81
CA ASN A 141 -10.84 7.84 36.26
C ASN A 141 -9.47 7.62 35.63
N LYS A 142 -8.52 7.39 36.54
CA LYS A 142 -7.10 7.14 36.35
C LYS A 142 -6.97 5.62 36.22
N GLY A 143 -6.47 5.14 35.10
CA GLY A 143 -6.35 3.71 34.80
C GLY A 143 -5.04 3.41 34.12
N ASP A 144 -4.09 2.99 34.95
CA ASP A 144 -2.76 2.50 34.64
C ASP A 144 -2.82 1.27 33.70
N SER A 145 -1.94 1.18 32.70
CA SER A 145 -1.70 -0.06 31.95
C SER A 145 -0.30 -0.07 31.36
N GLY A 146 0.55 -0.87 32.00
CA GLY A 146 1.97 -0.99 31.75
C GLY A 146 2.32 -1.63 30.41
N SER A 147 3.36 -1.07 29.80
CA SER A 147 4.11 -1.68 28.71
C SER A 147 4.98 -2.82 29.25
N THR A 148 4.67 -4.06 28.88
CA THR A 148 5.53 -5.22 29.12
C THR A 148 6.58 -5.30 28.01
N ALA A 149 7.81 -4.88 28.34
CA ALA A 149 8.98 -5.09 27.48
C ALA A 149 9.48 -6.53 27.64
N TYR A 150 9.30 -7.36 26.61
CA TYR A 150 9.89 -8.69 26.55
C TYR A 150 11.39 -8.57 26.20
N SER A 151 12.25 -8.69 27.21
CA SER A 151 13.69 -8.87 27.07
C SER A 151 14.00 -10.33 26.76
N ILE A 152 14.28 -10.67 25.51
CA ILE A 152 14.87 -11.97 25.14
C ILE A 152 16.38 -11.87 25.31
N LYS A 153 16.89 -12.41 26.42
CA LYS A 153 18.31 -12.77 26.57
C LYS A 153 18.46 -14.24 26.20
N SER A 154 19.14 -14.53 25.09
CA SER A 154 19.66 -15.86 24.80
C SER A 154 21.13 -15.75 24.38
N SER A 155 22.04 -15.82 25.35
CA SER A 155 23.46 -16.02 25.11
C SER A 155 23.73 -17.53 24.98
N LEU A 156 23.71 -18.04 23.75
CA LEU A 156 24.22 -19.38 23.47
C LEU A 156 25.75 -19.29 23.35
N ASP A 157 26.45 -19.58 24.45
CA ASP A 157 27.91 -19.51 24.50
C ASP A 157 28.52 -20.75 23.82
N VAL A 158 28.48 -20.75 22.49
CA VAL A 158 29.06 -21.82 21.67
C VAL A 158 30.53 -21.52 21.40
N SER A 159 31.44 -22.46 21.65
CA SER A 159 32.87 -22.22 21.39
C SER A 159 33.11 -21.86 19.91
N PRO A 160 34.09 -20.97 19.60
CA PRO A 160 34.32 -20.48 18.24
C PRO A 160 34.64 -21.59 17.23
N ARG A 161 35.26 -22.69 17.68
CA ARG A 161 35.56 -23.86 16.83
C ARG A 161 34.29 -24.66 16.50
N ILE A 162 33.41 -24.84 17.48
CA ILE A 162 32.13 -25.54 17.28
C ILE A 162 31.20 -24.69 16.40
N ALA A 163 31.17 -23.37 16.61
CA ALA A 163 30.45 -22.44 15.75
C ALA A 163 30.85 -22.56 14.27
N LEU A 164 32.16 -22.67 13.98
CA LEU A 164 32.66 -22.81 12.62
C LEU A 164 32.29 -24.15 11.98
N LEU A 165 32.30 -25.24 12.76
CA LEU A 165 31.83 -26.55 12.28
C LEU A 165 30.32 -26.53 12.00
N ILE A 166 29.51 -25.94 12.88
CA ILE A 166 28.06 -25.81 12.68
C ILE A 166 27.77 -24.98 11.44
N ALA A 167 28.45 -23.84 11.27
CA ALA A 167 28.31 -23.02 10.08
C ALA A 167 28.71 -23.77 8.80
N GLY A 168 29.82 -24.52 8.83
CA GLY A 168 30.25 -25.35 7.70
C GLY A 168 29.24 -26.43 7.33
N VAL A 169 28.66 -27.12 8.33
CA VAL A 169 27.62 -28.13 8.10
C VAL A 169 26.34 -27.51 7.54
N LEU A 170 25.94 -26.33 8.03
CA LEU A 170 24.78 -25.61 7.52
C LEU A 170 24.98 -25.17 6.06
N ILE A 171 26.16 -24.65 5.73
CA ILE A 171 26.51 -24.25 4.36
C ILE A 171 26.54 -25.47 3.43
N ALA A 172 27.14 -26.58 3.85
CA ALA A 172 27.19 -27.82 3.08
C ALA A 172 25.79 -28.40 2.85
N SER A 173 24.96 -28.42 3.90
CA SER A 173 23.55 -28.85 3.82
C SER A 173 22.76 -27.98 2.84
N PHE A 174 22.95 -26.66 2.89
CA PHE A 174 22.32 -25.73 1.96
C PHE A 174 22.78 -25.94 0.51
N MET A 175 24.07 -26.18 0.29
CA MET A 175 24.63 -26.51 -1.02
C MET A 175 24.05 -27.82 -1.58
N ILE A 176 23.91 -28.86 -0.75
CA ILE A 176 23.31 -30.14 -1.15
C ILE A 176 21.83 -29.96 -1.47
N TYR A 177 21.10 -29.17 -0.68
CA TYR A 177 19.69 -28.84 -0.94
C TYR A 177 19.54 -28.11 -2.28
N PHE A 178 20.38 -27.10 -2.53
CA PHE A 178 20.39 -26.36 -3.79
C PHE A 178 20.71 -27.24 -5.00
N LEU A 179 21.74 -28.09 -4.92
CA LEU A 179 22.03 -29.06 -5.99
C LEU A 179 20.86 -30.04 -6.23
N SER A 180 20.18 -30.46 -5.17
CA SER A 180 19.04 -31.38 -5.27
C SER A 180 17.83 -30.73 -5.97
N THR A 181 17.59 -29.44 -5.73
CA THR A 181 16.54 -28.68 -6.45
C THR A 181 16.84 -28.57 -7.95
N GLN A 182 18.09 -28.28 -8.33
CA GLN A 182 18.50 -28.22 -9.73
C GLN A 182 18.41 -29.57 -10.44
N ALA A 183 18.70 -30.67 -9.74
CA ALA A 183 18.73 -32.02 -10.33
C ALA A 183 17.34 -32.63 -10.59
N THR A 184 16.32 -32.22 -9.82
CA THR A 184 14.98 -32.80 -9.91
C THR A 184 14.05 -32.04 -10.86
N GLY A 185 14.47 -30.87 -11.36
CA GLY A 185 13.65 -30.03 -12.25
C GLY A 185 12.37 -29.52 -11.59
N ILE A 186 12.26 -29.67 -10.27
CA ILE A 186 11.13 -29.17 -9.50
C ILE A 186 11.45 -27.71 -9.19
N GLU A 187 10.77 -26.80 -9.89
CA GLU A 187 10.77 -25.37 -9.58
C GLU A 187 10.06 -25.16 -8.24
N TYR A 188 10.81 -25.32 -7.14
CA TYR A 188 10.33 -24.89 -5.83
C TYR A 188 10.39 -23.36 -5.81
N GLU A 189 9.27 -22.71 -6.10
CA GLU A 189 9.06 -21.30 -5.77
C GLU A 189 9.17 -21.15 -4.25
N MET A 190 10.34 -20.79 -3.75
CA MET A 190 10.47 -20.33 -2.37
C MET A 190 9.64 -19.05 -2.27
N GLY A 191 8.50 -19.14 -1.57
CA GLY A 191 7.66 -17.99 -1.28
C GLY A 191 8.45 -16.86 -0.63
N PHE A 192 7.91 -15.65 -0.69
CA PHE A 192 8.57 -14.44 -0.19
C PHE A 192 9.01 -14.57 1.28
N TYR A 193 8.11 -15.03 2.15
CA TYR A 193 8.39 -15.15 3.59
C TYR A 193 9.52 -16.13 3.93
N PRO A 194 9.55 -17.38 3.44
CA PRO A 194 10.68 -18.27 3.70
C PRO A 194 12.00 -17.73 3.13
N ALA A 195 11.98 -17.03 1.99
CA ALA A 195 13.18 -16.40 1.44
C ALA A 195 13.73 -15.29 2.36
N VAL A 196 12.86 -14.41 2.88
CA VAL A 196 13.24 -13.34 3.80
C VAL A 196 13.79 -13.89 5.11
N ILE A 197 13.14 -14.90 5.69
CA ILE A 197 13.59 -15.55 6.93
C ILE A 197 14.99 -16.16 6.74
N LEU A 198 15.22 -16.83 5.62
CA LEU A 198 16.50 -17.43 5.30
C LEU A 198 17.60 -16.38 5.08
N ALA A 199 17.27 -15.27 4.42
CA ALA A 199 18.19 -14.15 4.25
C ALA A 199 18.62 -13.56 5.62
N ILE A 200 17.67 -13.33 6.52
CA ILE A 200 17.96 -12.80 7.87
C ILE A 200 18.86 -13.76 8.65
N LEU A 201 18.56 -15.07 8.64
CA LEU A 201 19.37 -16.08 9.32
C LEU A 201 20.79 -16.16 8.75
N PHE A 202 20.92 -16.08 7.43
CA PHE A 202 22.21 -16.11 6.75
C PHE A 202 23.05 -14.87 7.08
N THR A 203 22.46 -13.67 7.03
CA THR A 203 23.14 -12.43 7.40
C THR A 203 23.56 -12.44 8.87
N ALA A 204 22.71 -12.93 9.77
CA ALA A 204 23.05 -13.07 11.19
C ALA A 204 24.20 -14.07 11.42
N LEU A 205 24.20 -15.19 10.69
CA LEU A 205 25.27 -16.19 10.75
C LEU A 205 26.60 -15.65 10.23
N ILE A 206 26.60 -14.92 9.12
CA ILE A 206 27.79 -14.24 8.60
C ILE A 206 28.30 -13.23 9.62
N MET A 207 27.42 -12.36 10.13
CA MET A 207 27.78 -11.35 11.12
C MET A 207 28.39 -11.99 12.37
N TYR A 208 27.82 -13.09 12.85
CA TYR A 208 28.35 -13.87 13.97
C TYR A 208 29.73 -14.47 13.66
N LEU A 209 29.94 -15.00 12.45
CA LEU A 209 31.24 -15.48 12.00
C LEU A 209 32.29 -14.36 12.01
N PHE A 210 31.97 -13.19 11.48
CA PHE A 210 32.86 -12.03 11.47
C PHE A 210 33.21 -11.52 12.87
N LEU A 211 32.24 -11.51 13.79
CA LEU A 211 32.45 -11.07 15.17
C LEU A 211 33.29 -12.06 15.99
N LYS A 212 33.25 -13.35 15.64
CA LYS A 212 33.84 -14.42 16.44
C LYS A 212 35.11 -15.03 15.84
N LEU A 213 35.42 -14.74 14.58
CA LEU A 213 36.71 -15.05 13.98
C LEU A 213 37.77 -14.11 14.56
N PRO A 214 38.82 -14.63 15.23
CA PRO A 214 39.95 -13.79 15.60
C PRO A 214 40.61 -13.32 14.30
N ILE A 215 40.62 -12.01 14.09
CA ILE A 215 41.45 -11.37 13.08
C ILE A 215 42.89 -11.60 13.56
N ASN A 216 43.49 -12.71 13.16
CA ASN A 216 44.90 -12.99 13.41
C ASN A 216 45.72 -11.86 12.78
N LYS A 217 46.41 -11.10 13.62
CA LYS A 217 47.61 -10.33 13.24
C LYS A 217 48.77 -11.28 13.06
#